data_AF-A0A3S2CKQ9-F1
#
_entry.id   AF-A0A3S2CKQ9-F1
#
_cell.length_a   1.000
_cell.length_b   1.000
_cell.length_c   1.000
_cell.angle_alpha   90.00
_cell.angle_beta   90.00
_cell.angle_gamma   90.00
#
_symmetry.space_group_name_H-M   'P 1'
#
loop_
_entity.id
_entity.type
_entity.pdbx_description
1 polymer ?
#
loop_
_entity_poly.entity_id
_entity_poly.type
_entity_poly.pdbx_seq_one_letter_code
_entity_poly.pdbx_strand_id
1 'polypeptide(L)'
;GSSAKASQNRVQEITEITTGLKALGKELGVSIIALSQLSRQVESRDDKHPQLSDLRESGSIEQDADVVLFVYREEYYIKNKEPEKGTPEHLAWETKMIEVQGKAEVIIAKQRHGPTGTVSLAFQGEFTRFSDLAEEHHLPERFE
;
A
#
# COMPACT_ATOMS: atom_id res chain seq x y z
N GLY A 1 -23.41 4.87 -24.85
CA GLY A 1 -22.68 6.16 -24.89
C GLY A 1 -22.69 6.96 -23.58
N SER A 2 -23.21 6.48 -22.45
CA SER A 2 -23.22 7.24 -21.18
C SER A 2 -22.04 6.92 -20.24
N SER A 3 -21.48 5.72 -20.30
CA SER A 3 -20.40 5.28 -19.38
C SER A 3 -19.08 6.06 -19.55
N ALA A 4 -18.69 6.37 -20.80
CA ALA A 4 -17.46 7.13 -21.07
C ALA A 4 -17.50 8.57 -20.55
N LYS A 5 -18.67 9.24 -20.63
CA LYS A 5 -18.83 10.61 -20.09
C LYS A 5 -18.76 10.66 -18.57
N ALA A 6 -19.34 9.65 -17.89
CA ALA A 6 -19.28 9.59 -16.42
C ALA A 6 -17.85 9.36 -15.91
N SER A 7 -17.09 8.50 -16.58
CA SER A 7 -15.67 8.25 -16.26
C SER A 7 -14.81 9.51 -16.43
N GLN A 8 -15.02 10.26 -17.51
CA GLN A 8 -14.30 11.51 -17.77
C GLN A 8 -14.58 12.58 -16.71
N ASN A 9 -15.85 12.71 -16.26
CA ASN A 9 -16.20 13.64 -15.19
C ASN A 9 -15.48 13.31 -13.88
N ARG A 10 -15.39 12.03 -13.52
CA ARG A 10 -14.73 11.61 -12.29
C ARG A 10 -13.23 11.91 -12.28
N VAL A 11 -12.54 11.70 -13.40
CA VAL A 11 -11.11 12.05 -13.53
C VAL A 11 -10.90 13.55 -13.31
N GLN A 12 -11.79 14.37 -13.87
CA GLN A 12 -11.72 15.82 -13.73
C GLN A 12 -11.98 16.28 -12.29
N GLU A 13 -13.00 15.72 -11.62
CA GLU A 13 -13.29 15.99 -10.20
C GLU A 13 -12.10 15.63 -9.31
N ILE A 14 -11.48 14.46 -9.50
CA ILE A 14 -10.32 14.05 -8.68
C ILE A 14 -9.15 15.02 -8.90
N THR A 15 -8.93 15.44 -10.14
CA THR A 15 -7.87 16.41 -10.47
C THR A 15 -8.08 17.76 -9.78
N GLU A 16 -9.31 18.27 -9.79
CA GLU A 16 -9.65 19.52 -9.10
C GLU A 16 -9.43 19.39 -7.58
N ILE A 17 -9.82 18.26 -6.98
CA ILE A 17 -9.62 17.98 -5.57
C ILE A 17 -8.12 17.94 -5.22
N THR A 18 -7.30 17.18 -5.96
CA THR A 18 -5.86 17.05 -5.64
C THR A 18 -5.09 18.35 -5.82
N THR A 19 -5.38 19.09 -6.90
CA THR A 19 -4.78 20.40 -7.12
C THR A 19 -5.19 21.39 -6.03
N GLY A 20 -6.47 21.38 -5.62
CA GLY A 20 -6.97 22.19 -4.51
C GLY A 20 -6.29 21.86 -3.18
N LEU A 21 -6.16 20.57 -2.85
CA LEU A 21 -5.45 20.13 -1.64
C LEU A 21 -3.97 20.55 -1.67
N LYS A 22 -3.30 20.42 -2.81
CA LYS A 22 -1.90 20.84 -2.97
C LYS A 22 -1.73 22.35 -2.78
N ALA A 23 -2.65 23.16 -3.33
CA ALA A 23 -2.64 24.60 -3.15
C ALA A 23 -2.89 24.98 -1.68
N LEU A 24 -3.89 24.36 -1.04
CA LEU A 24 -4.24 24.60 0.36
C LEU A 24 -3.09 24.26 1.32
N GLY A 25 -2.44 23.10 1.12
CA GLY A 25 -1.29 22.70 1.94
C GLY A 25 -0.11 23.67 1.82
N LYS A 26 0.11 24.23 0.62
CA LYS A 26 1.12 25.28 0.41
C LYS A 26 0.74 26.60 1.07
N GLU A 27 -0.52 27.01 0.96
CA GLU A 27 -1.03 28.26 1.55
C GLU A 27 -0.94 28.24 3.08
N LEU A 28 -1.34 27.13 3.69
CA LEU A 28 -1.32 26.96 5.15
C LEU A 28 0.04 26.51 5.70
N GLY A 29 0.97 26.10 4.84
CA GLY A 29 2.28 25.58 5.25
C GLY A 29 2.20 24.24 6.01
N VAL A 30 1.22 23.38 5.69
CA VAL A 30 0.98 22.09 6.37
C VAL A 30 1.06 20.92 5.39
N SER A 31 1.45 19.75 5.91
CA SER A 31 1.38 18.49 5.16
C SER A 31 -0.04 17.93 5.20
N ILE A 32 -0.61 17.66 4.02
CA ILE A 32 -1.93 17.04 3.89
C ILE A 32 -1.74 15.58 3.49
N ILE A 33 -2.34 14.68 4.25
CA ILE A 33 -2.40 13.25 3.92
C ILE A 33 -3.82 12.94 3.45
N ALA A 34 -3.94 12.48 2.21
CA ALA A 34 -5.18 11.99 1.64
C ALA A 34 -5.11 10.48 1.45
N LEU A 35 -6.19 9.78 1.80
CA LEU A 35 -6.32 8.34 1.56
C LEU A 35 -7.10 8.13 0.28
N SER A 36 -6.59 7.25 -0.59
CA SER A 36 -7.27 6.84 -1.82
C SER A 36 -7.41 5.33 -1.84
N GLN A 37 -8.61 4.87 -2.16
CA GLN A 37 -8.86 3.45 -2.34
C GLN A 37 -8.37 3.01 -3.72
N LEU A 38 -7.61 1.91 -3.77
CA LEU A 38 -7.13 1.33 -5.01
C LEU A 38 -8.28 0.74 -5.85
N SER A 39 -8.10 0.74 -7.17
CA SER A 39 -8.98 0.01 -8.07
C SER A 39 -8.93 -1.49 -7.77
N ARG A 40 -10.07 -2.19 -7.92
CA ARG A 40 -10.15 -3.66 -7.81
C ARG A 40 -9.28 -4.39 -8.85
N GLN A 41 -8.73 -3.68 -9.85
CA GLN A 41 -7.82 -4.26 -10.84
C GLN A 41 -6.56 -4.87 -10.21
N VAL A 42 -6.08 -4.34 -9.08
CA VAL A 42 -4.96 -4.94 -8.31
C VAL A 42 -5.26 -6.41 -7.96
N GLU A 43 -6.52 -6.70 -7.64
CA GLU A 43 -6.98 -8.04 -7.25
C GLU A 43 -7.07 -9.02 -8.41
N SER A 44 -6.88 -8.59 -9.66
CA SER A 44 -6.88 -9.49 -10.83
C SER A 44 -5.49 -9.94 -11.26
N ARG A 45 -4.42 -9.24 -10.82
CA ARG A 45 -3.03 -9.55 -11.18
C ARG A 45 -2.47 -10.70 -10.35
N ASP A 46 -1.50 -11.45 -10.87
CA ASP A 46 -0.83 -12.49 -10.06
C ASP A 46 -0.04 -11.85 -8.92
N ASP A 47 0.70 -10.81 -9.26
CA ASP A 47 1.35 -9.93 -8.31
C ASP A 47 0.35 -8.88 -7.78
N LYS A 48 0.09 -8.96 -6.48
CA LYS A 48 -0.86 -8.10 -5.75
C LYS A 48 -0.22 -6.84 -5.20
N HIS A 49 1.08 -6.60 -5.46
CA HIS A 49 1.72 -5.36 -5.04
C HIS A 49 1.05 -4.16 -5.74
N PRO A 50 0.59 -3.16 -4.97
CA PRO A 50 0.04 -1.93 -5.52
C PRO A 50 1.08 -1.16 -6.34
N GLN A 51 0.63 -0.58 -7.43
CA GLN A 51 1.44 0.26 -8.32
C GLN A 51 0.69 1.55 -8.65
N LEU A 52 1.42 2.57 -9.13
CA LEU A 52 0.84 3.88 -9.47
C LEU A 52 -0.34 3.76 -10.46
N SER A 53 -0.28 2.80 -11.39
CA SER A 53 -1.35 2.55 -12.34
C SER A 53 -2.64 2.02 -11.70
N ASP A 54 -2.63 1.53 -10.46
CA ASP A 54 -3.84 1.14 -9.72
C ASP A 54 -4.63 2.34 -9.19
N LEU A 55 -4.01 3.53 -9.19
CA LEU A 55 -4.67 4.82 -8.98
C LEU A 55 -5.36 5.33 -10.27
N ARG A 56 -5.47 4.48 -11.30
CA ARG A 56 -5.83 4.70 -12.73
C ARG A 56 -6.90 5.75 -13.05
N GLU A 57 -7.84 5.99 -12.15
CA GLU A 57 -8.84 7.06 -12.32
C GLU A 57 -8.26 8.46 -12.03
N SER A 58 -6.95 8.55 -11.76
CA SER A 58 -6.27 9.76 -11.34
C SER A 58 -4.79 9.79 -11.73
N GLY A 59 -4.52 9.93 -13.02
CA GLY A 59 -3.18 10.36 -13.47
C GLY A 59 -2.77 11.70 -12.85
N SER A 60 -3.74 12.51 -12.41
CA SER A 60 -3.54 13.75 -11.67
C SER A 60 -2.99 13.56 -10.25
N ILE A 61 -3.43 12.55 -9.48
CA ILE A 61 -2.84 12.22 -8.17
C ILE A 61 -1.34 11.98 -8.33
N GLU A 62 -0.97 11.18 -9.34
CA GLU A 62 0.45 10.89 -9.60
C GLU A 62 1.23 12.16 -9.91
N GLN A 63 0.67 13.15 -10.60
CA GLN A 63 1.38 14.39 -10.91
C GLN A 63 1.45 15.35 -9.71
N ASP A 64 0.33 15.52 -8.99
CA ASP A 64 0.13 16.52 -7.95
C ASP A 64 0.78 16.15 -6.61
N ALA A 65 0.77 14.85 -6.25
CA ALA A 65 1.28 14.38 -4.97
C ALA A 65 2.82 14.49 -4.90
N ASP A 66 3.37 14.97 -3.79
CA ASP A 66 4.83 14.92 -3.60
C ASP A 66 5.30 13.50 -3.25
N VAL A 67 4.49 12.77 -2.49
CA VAL A 67 4.75 11.41 -2.01
C VAL A 67 3.53 10.54 -2.25
N VAL A 68 3.74 9.32 -2.75
CA VAL A 68 2.70 8.28 -2.83
C VAL A 68 3.19 7.06 -2.08
N LEU A 69 2.39 6.66 -1.09
CA LEU A 69 2.63 5.49 -0.25
C LEU A 69 1.55 4.44 -0.52
N PHE A 70 1.95 3.20 -0.66
CA PHE A 70 1.05 2.05 -0.63
C PHE A 70 1.30 1.22 0.62
N VAL A 71 0.23 0.62 1.13
CA VAL A 71 0.30 -0.34 2.23
C VAL A 71 -0.02 -1.71 1.65
N TYR A 72 0.87 -2.67 1.85
CA TYR A 72 0.72 -4.03 1.38
C TYR A 72 0.91 -5.02 2.53
N ARG A 73 0.09 -6.07 2.54
CA ARG A 73 0.13 -7.13 3.56
C ARG A 73 0.10 -8.49 2.87
N GLU A 74 1.27 -9.10 2.70
CA GLU A 74 1.36 -10.39 2.02
C GLU A 74 0.57 -11.49 2.76
N GLU A 75 0.57 -11.46 4.09
CA GLU A 75 -0.23 -12.35 4.95
C GLU A 75 -1.70 -12.43 4.52
N TYR A 76 -2.31 -11.30 4.17
CA TYR A 76 -3.71 -11.26 3.75
C TYR A 76 -3.94 -12.09 2.47
N TYR A 77 -3.02 -12.00 1.50
CA TYR A 77 -3.13 -12.69 0.23
C TYR A 77 -2.79 -14.17 0.32
N ILE A 78 -1.79 -14.54 1.12
CA ILE A 78 -1.40 -15.95 1.31
C ILE A 78 -2.46 -16.68 2.11
N LYS A 79 -3.02 -16.06 3.15
CA LYS A 79 -4.10 -16.66 3.95
C LYS A 79 -5.32 -17.02 3.11
N ASN A 80 -5.67 -16.19 2.12
CA ASN A 80 -6.79 -16.45 1.22
C ASN A 80 -6.52 -17.59 0.20
N LYS A 81 -5.30 -18.12 0.14
CA LYS A 81 -4.87 -19.21 -0.75
C LYS A 81 -4.52 -20.49 0.03
N GLU A 82 -5.07 -20.69 1.23
CA GLU A 82 -4.86 -21.90 2.05
C GLU A 82 -5.29 -23.16 1.27
N PRO A 83 -4.39 -24.11 1.00
CA PRO A 83 -4.70 -25.37 0.34
C PRO A 83 -5.33 -26.38 1.32
N GLU A 84 -5.78 -27.53 0.81
CA GLU A 84 -6.39 -28.57 1.65
C GLU A 84 -5.39 -29.13 2.68
N LYS A 85 -5.86 -29.32 3.91
CA LYS A 85 -5.04 -29.82 5.02
C LYS A 85 -4.50 -31.22 4.74
N GLY A 86 -3.22 -31.43 5.03
CA GLY A 86 -2.56 -32.74 4.85
C GLY A 86 -1.97 -32.96 3.45
N THR A 87 -2.06 -31.97 2.57
CA THR A 87 -1.37 -31.98 1.27
C THR A 87 0.08 -31.50 1.40
N PRO A 88 1.02 -31.94 0.53
CA PRO A 88 2.38 -31.37 0.49
C PRO A 88 2.40 -29.86 0.30
N GLU A 89 1.44 -29.31 -0.45
CA GLU A 89 1.26 -27.88 -0.70
C GLU A 89 0.91 -27.11 0.58
N HIS A 90 0.20 -27.73 1.52
CA HIS A 90 -0.11 -27.14 2.82
C HIS A 90 1.14 -26.91 3.67
N LEU A 91 2.12 -27.82 3.63
CA LEU A 91 3.39 -27.65 4.35
C LEU A 91 4.20 -26.47 3.81
N ALA A 92 4.23 -26.31 2.47
CA ALA A 92 4.87 -25.18 1.83
C ALA A 92 4.14 -23.86 2.14
N TRP A 93 2.80 -23.87 2.13
CA TRP A 93 1.98 -22.73 2.50
C TRP A 93 2.19 -22.31 3.96
N GLU A 94 2.26 -23.27 4.89
CA GLU A 94 2.47 -23.01 6.32
C GLU A 94 3.82 -22.35 6.58
N THR A 95 4.88 -22.84 5.93
CA THR A 95 6.22 -22.22 5.99
C THR A 95 6.16 -20.77 5.52
N LYS A 96 5.52 -20.52 4.36
CA LYS A 96 5.38 -19.17 3.82
C LYS A 96 4.53 -18.26 4.71
N MET A 97 3.47 -18.79 5.30
CA MET A 97 2.63 -18.05 6.23
C MET A 97 3.40 -17.57 7.45
N ILE A 98 4.22 -18.42 8.06
CA ILE A 98 5.06 -18.07 9.21
C ILE A 98 6.03 -16.93 8.85
N GLU A 99 6.60 -16.95 7.64
CA GLU A 99 7.53 -15.90 7.19
C GLU A 99 6.88 -14.52 7.06
N VAL A 100 5.64 -14.45 6.59
CA VAL A 100 4.93 -13.19 6.35
C VAL A 100 4.02 -12.75 7.50
N GLN A 101 3.77 -13.62 8.47
CA GLN A 101 2.84 -13.38 9.56
C GLN A 101 3.25 -12.16 10.37
N GLY A 102 2.29 -11.27 10.62
CA GLY A 102 2.54 -10.04 11.37
C GLY A 102 3.49 -9.05 10.69
N LYS A 103 3.79 -9.22 9.40
CA LYS A 103 4.56 -8.26 8.61
C LYS A 103 3.66 -7.49 7.65
N ALA A 104 4.03 -6.24 7.42
CA ALA A 104 3.44 -5.40 6.39
C ALA A 104 4.51 -4.57 5.72
N GLU A 105 4.22 -4.11 4.52
CA GLU A 105 5.11 -3.28 3.73
C GLU A 105 4.47 -1.91 3.49
N VAL A 106 5.27 -0.86 3.68
CA VAL A 106 4.96 0.48 3.21
C VAL A 106 5.85 0.77 2.00
N ILE A 107 5.23 0.83 0.83
CA ILE A 107 5.91 1.03 -0.45
C ILE A 107 5.85 2.52 -0.79
N ILE A 108 7.02 3.15 -0.87
CA ILE A 108 7.20 4.53 -1.32
C ILE A 108 7.26 4.51 -2.85
N ALA A 109 6.09 4.56 -3.49
CA ALA A 109 5.96 4.46 -4.95
C ALA A 109 6.35 5.74 -5.69
N LYS A 110 6.20 6.90 -5.04
CA LYS A 110 6.65 8.20 -5.55
C LYS A 110 7.25 9.03 -4.42
N GLN A 111 8.36 9.70 -4.70
CA GLN A 111 9.01 10.66 -3.81
C GLN A 111 9.65 11.77 -4.68
N ARG A 112 9.08 12.98 -4.69
CA ARG A 112 9.49 14.05 -5.63
C ARG A 112 10.96 14.50 -5.45
N HIS A 113 11.49 14.40 -4.23
CA HIS A 113 12.82 14.91 -3.86
C HIS A 113 13.67 13.86 -3.14
N GLY A 114 13.49 12.58 -3.43
CA GLY A 114 14.19 11.52 -2.72
C GLY A 114 14.00 10.15 -3.36
N PRO A 115 14.59 9.11 -2.75
CA PRO A 115 14.49 7.75 -3.26
C PRO A 115 13.10 7.17 -3.04
N THR A 116 12.71 6.27 -3.93
CA THR A 116 11.62 5.30 -3.72
C THR A 116 12.18 4.06 -3.03
N GLY A 117 11.30 3.20 -2.50
CA GLY A 117 11.70 1.97 -1.83
C GLY A 117 10.56 1.37 -1.01
N THR A 118 10.85 0.26 -0.34
CA THR A 118 9.88 -0.43 0.52
C THR A 118 10.43 -0.48 1.95
N VAL A 119 9.58 -0.14 2.91
CA VAL A 119 9.87 -0.21 4.34
C VAL A 119 9.04 -1.34 4.94
N SER A 120 9.70 -2.27 5.63
CA SER A 120 9.03 -3.36 6.35
C SER A 120 8.58 -2.88 7.73
N LEU A 121 7.35 -3.20 8.10
CA LEU A 121 6.74 -2.88 9.39
C LEU A 121 6.17 -4.14 10.03
N ALA A 122 6.02 -4.12 11.35
CA ALA A 122 5.19 -5.09 12.05
C ALA A 122 3.72 -4.65 11.99
N PHE A 123 2.82 -5.62 11.85
CA PHE A 123 1.37 -5.40 11.85
C PHE A 123 0.67 -6.33 12.83
N GLN A 124 0.01 -5.74 13.82
CA GLN A 124 -0.77 -6.45 14.84
C GLN A 124 -2.24 -6.43 14.42
N GLY A 125 -2.69 -7.51 13.78
CA GLY A 125 -4.03 -7.59 13.18
C GLY A 125 -5.18 -7.46 14.17
N GLU A 126 -4.99 -7.93 15.40
CA GLU A 126 -5.99 -7.81 16.47
C GLU A 126 -6.26 -6.35 16.89
N PHE A 127 -5.30 -5.44 16.68
CA PHE A 127 -5.42 -4.02 17.02
C PHE A 127 -5.46 -3.11 15.79
N THR A 128 -5.35 -3.66 14.58
CA THR A 128 -5.19 -2.91 13.32
C THR A 128 -4.06 -1.87 13.43
N ARG A 129 -2.94 -2.28 14.00
CA ARG A 129 -1.84 -1.38 14.36
C ARG A 129 -0.56 -1.74 13.61
N PHE A 130 0.08 -0.72 13.04
CA PHE A 130 1.44 -0.81 12.54
C PHE A 130 2.42 -0.35 13.62
N SER A 131 3.56 -1.04 13.72
CA SER A 131 4.68 -0.66 14.58
C SER A 131 5.99 -0.90 13.85
N ASP A 132 7.07 -0.32 14.36
CA ASP A 132 8.41 -0.63 13.86
C ASP A 132 8.64 -2.13 13.92
N LEU A 133 9.15 -2.70 12.83
CA LEU A 133 9.55 -4.09 12.81
C LEU A 133 10.78 -4.23 13.71
N ALA A 134 10.70 -5.07 14.73
CA ALA A 134 11.87 -5.39 15.56
C ALA A 134 12.85 -6.22 14.72
N GLU A 135 13.72 -5.54 13.98
CA GLU A 135 14.85 -6.20 13.32
C GLU A 135 15.86 -6.65 14.38
N GLU A 136 16.46 -7.82 14.20
CA GLU A 136 17.40 -8.42 15.16
C GLU A 136 18.60 -7.48 15.46
N HIS A 137 18.92 -6.55 14.54
CA HIS A 137 19.91 -5.49 14.70
C HIS A 137 19.52 -4.36 15.68
N HIS A 138 18.26 -4.27 16.10
CA HIS A 138 17.74 -3.29 17.05
C HIS A 138 17.47 -3.89 18.44
N LEU A 139 17.81 -5.16 18.65
CA LEU A 139 17.77 -5.75 19.98
C LEU A 139 19.04 -5.30 20.74
N PRO A 140 18.91 -4.78 21.98
CA PRO A 140 20.08 -4.52 22.80
C PRO A 140 20.90 -5.80 22.93
N GLU A 141 22.24 -5.70 22.88
CA GLU A 141 23.11 -6.85 23.08
C GLU A 141 22.66 -7.58 24.36
N ARG A 142 22.38 -8.88 24.21
CA ARG A 142 22.11 -9.72 25.37
C ARG A 142 23.39 -9.73 26.20
N PHE A 143 23.36 -9.06 27.34
CA PHE A 143 24.37 -9.26 28.36
C PHE A 143 24.24 -10.70 28.86
N GLU A 144 25.14 -11.59 28.39
CA GLU A 144 25.40 -12.89 29.01
C GLU A 144 26.19 -12.71 30.32
#